data_AF-M5SLP3-F1
#
_entry.id   AF-M5SLP3-F1
#
_cell.length_a   1.000
_cell.length_b   1.000
_cell.length_c   1.000
_cell.angle_alpha   90.00
_cell.angle_beta   90.00
_cell.angle_gamma   90.00
#
_symmetry.space_group_name_H-M   'P 1'
#
loop_
_entity.id
_entity.type
_entity.pdbx_description
1 polymer ?
#
loop_
_entity_poly.entity_id
_entity_poly.type
_entity_poly.pdbx_seq_one_letter_code
_entity_poly.pdbx_strand_id
1 'polypeptide(L)'
;MQEMCDFLAEQPSFGCEYISATEISSAAMNHRQEMKFQFRLQRPSRLALVGEEGPMGMTVVSDGKQLTQYIPAFERYVQDDAPENLDDLFNGDAVMVLMMLGPAGGFIPTGGDGYCDRMMSGVTDVDEAGVEMVGSIPCERFDFKQEAFDWSLWIRKGEQPVPVKMSVDISEQAAEMGALPEGATLLSTVEMKDWNLSPQWTDEDFRFVPPAGAKLAESLMEGIGAGGAPAVHPLIGEPAPLFETRDRNEKKVTLEAVMKDQVVVLDFLGDLVRPVCRCVAEGGSGDGKV
;
A
#
# COMPACT_ATOMS: atom_id res chain seq x y z
N MET A 1 19.76 -12.45 12.43
CA MET A 1 19.41 -11.21 11.68
C MET A 1 20.62 -10.57 11.00
N GLN A 2 21.70 -10.21 11.71
CA GLN A 2 22.90 -9.61 11.09
C GLN A 2 23.48 -10.45 9.93
N GLU A 3 23.59 -11.77 10.10
CA GLU A 3 24.08 -12.68 9.04
C GLU A 3 23.27 -12.59 7.74
N MET A 4 21.96 -12.38 7.82
CA MET A 4 21.10 -12.19 6.63
C MET A 4 21.42 -10.87 5.93
N CYS A 5 21.62 -9.80 6.71
CA CYS A 5 21.94 -8.49 6.17
C CYS A 5 23.30 -8.49 5.47
N ASP A 6 24.33 -9.02 6.13
CA ASP A 6 25.67 -9.15 5.55
C ASP A 6 25.62 -9.99 4.27
N PHE A 7 24.90 -11.13 4.31
CA PHE A 7 24.72 -11.98 3.15
C PHE A 7 24.07 -11.26 1.97
N LEU A 8 22.99 -10.51 2.20
CA LEU A 8 22.27 -9.77 1.15
C LEU A 8 23.06 -8.55 0.63
N ALA A 9 23.86 -7.92 1.47
CA ALA A 9 24.73 -6.82 1.09
C ALA A 9 25.80 -7.26 0.09
N GLU A 10 26.36 -8.47 0.28
CA GLU A 10 27.34 -9.06 -0.63
C GLU A 10 26.77 -9.50 -1.99
N GLN A 11 25.43 -9.58 -2.14
CA GLN A 11 24.83 -9.99 -3.40
C GLN A 11 24.80 -8.83 -4.41
N PRO A 12 25.50 -8.95 -5.56
CA PRO A 12 25.44 -7.93 -6.62
C PRO A 12 24.10 -7.93 -7.36
N SER A 13 23.40 -9.07 -7.36
CA SER A 13 22.12 -9.26 -8.03
C SER A 13 21.38 -10.43 -7.44
N PHE A 14 20.05 -10.33 -7.36
CA PHE A 14 19.19 -11.43 -6.98
C PHE A 14 17.76 -11.17 -7.44
N GLY A 15 16.89 -12.16 -7.28
CA GLY A 15 15.46 -12.00 -7.51
C GLY A 15 14.66 -13.01 -6.70
N CYS A 16 13.36 -12.77 -6.57
CA CYS A 16 12.43 -13.65 -5.88
C CYS A 16 11.00 -13.36 -6.36
N GLU A 17 10.09 -14.28 -6.10
CA GLU A 17 8.68 -13.95 -6.08
C GLU A 17 8.36 -13.22 -4.78
N TYR A 18 7.67 -12.09 -4.87
CA TYR A 18 7.27 -11.27 -3.75
C TYR A 18 5.75 -11.26 -3.65
N ILE A 19 5.22 -11.81 -2.56
CA ILE A 19 3.77 -11.90 -2.33
C ILE A 19 3.45 -11.03 -1.14
N SER A 20 2.78 -9.90 -1.37
CA SER A 20 2.23 -9.08 -0.29
C SER A 20 0.77 -9.47 -0.05
N ALA A 21 0.38 -9.56 1.21
CA ALA A 21 -0.99 -9.79 1.61
C ALA A 21 -1.39 -8.83 2.74
N THR A 22 -2.65 -8.43 2.70
CA THR A 22 -3.29 -7.64 3.76
C THR A 22 -4.54 -8.37 4.19
N GLU A 23 -4.65 -8.64 5.49
CA GLU A 23 -5.78 -9.33 6.08
C GLU A 23 -6.47 -8.45 7.12
N ILE A 24 -7.74 -8.16 6.90
CA ILE A 24 -8.64 -7.53 7.86
C ILE A 24 -9.51 -8.60 8.47
N SER A 25 -9.44 -8.77 9.78
CA SER A 25 -10.23 -9.77 10.51
C SER A 25 -11.03 -9.14 11.65
N SER A 26 -12.29 -9.54 11.80
CA SER A 26 -13.21 -9.14 12.87
C SER A 26 -14.24 -10.26 13.10
N ALA A 27 -15.09 -10.13 14.11
CA ALA A 27 -16.16 -11.09 14.36
C ALA A 27 -17.16 -11.25 13.19
N ALA A 28 -17.32 -10.21 12.36
CA ALA A 28 -18.29 -10.17 11.26
C ALA A 28 -17.67 -10.34 9.87
N MET A 29 -16.36 -10.15 9.74
CA MET A 29 -15.67 -10.09 8.45
C MET A 29 -14.25 -10.63 8.57
N ASN A 30 -13.87 -11.51 7.65
CA ASN A 30 -12.47 -11.79 7.32
C ASN A 30 -12.31 -11.49 5.82
N HIS A 31 -11.41 -10.56 5.50
CA HIS A 31 -11.06 -10.20 4.15
C HIS A 31 -9.55 -10.24 4.00
N ARG A 32 -9.06 -11.06 3.07
CA ARG A 32 -7.66 -11.14 2.71
C ARG A 32 -7.48 -10.79 1.25
N GLN A 33 -6.60 -9.83 1.00
CA GLN A 33 -6.19 -9.41 -0.33
C GLN A 33 -4.72 -9.74 -0.52
N GLU A 34 -4.39 -10.33 -1.68
CA GLU A 34 -3.02 -10.65 -2.05
C GLU A 34 -2.62 -9.96 -3.35
N MET A 35 -1.34 -9.65 -3.45
CA MET A 35 -0.69 -9.12 -4.64
C MET A 35 0.61 -9.89 -4.85
N LYS A 36 0.79 -10.43 -6.05
CA LYS A 36 2.00 -11.17 -6.43
C LYS A 36 2.84 -10.33 -7.38
N PHE A 37 4.14 -10.29 -7.12
CA PHE A 37 5.12 -9.57 -7.90
C PHE A 37 6.32 -10.45 -8.25
N GLN A 38 6.91 -10.22 -9.41
CA GLN A 38 8.28 -10.63 -9.70
C GLN A 38 9.22 -9.52 -9.27
N PHE A 39 10.13 -9.85 -8.35
CA PHE A 39 11.15 -8.92 -7.87
C PHE A 39 12.52 -9.31 -8.41
N ARG A 40 13.23 -8.32 -8.94
CA ARG A 40 14.59 -8.46 -9.48
C ARG A 40 15.41 -7.25 -9.09
N LEU A 41 16.67 -7.49 -8.78
CA LEU A 41 17.62 -6.47 -8.39
C LEU A 41 18.97 -6.74 -9.04
N GLN A 42 19.62 -5.67 -9.49
CA GLN A 42 21.03 -5.64 -9.86
C GLN A 42 21.63 -4.30 -9.43
N ARG A 43 22.62 -4.37 -8.54
CA ARG A 43 23.33 -3.18 -8.05
C ARG A 43 24.14 -2.53 -9.19
N PRO A 44 24.33 -1.21 -9.17
CA PRO A 44 23.94 -0.29 -8.08
C PRO A 44 22.49 0.23 -8.16
N SER A 45 21.85 0.24 -9.33
CA SER A 45 20.64 1.05 -9.58
C SER A 45 19.55 0.35 -10.41
N ARG A 46 19.67 -0.94 -10.74
CA ARG A 46 18.67 -1.67 -11.53
C ARG A 46 17.72 -2.46 -10.64
N LEU A 47 16.42 -2.31 -10.87
CA LEU A 47 15.38 -2.99 -10.11
C LEU A 47 14.16 -3.21 -10.98
N ALA A 48 13.48 -4.33 -10.81
CA ALA A 48 12.16 -4.56 -11.40
C ALA A 48 11.26 -5.19 -10.35
N LEU A 49 10.14 -4.54 -10.07
CA LEU A 49 9.03 -5.05 -9.30
C LEU A 49 7.80 -5.01 -10.20
N VAL A 50 7.40 -6.15 -10.72
CA VAL A 50 6.33 -6.27 -11.73
C VAL A 50 5.18 -7.06 -11.15
N GLY A 51 4.01 -6.44 -11.03
CA GLY A 51 2.79 -7.10 -10.55
C GLY A 51 2.26 -8.11 -11.56
N GLU A 52 2.06 -9.34 -11.10
CA GLU A 52 1.49 -10.45 -11.88
C GLU A 52 0.03 -10.68 -11.53
N GLU A 53 -0.32 -10.59 -10.25
CA GLU A 53 -1.66 -10.87 -9.74
C GLU A 53 -2.05 -9.88 -8.63
N GLY A 54 -3.35 -9.68 -8.44
CA GLY A 54 -3.93 -8.78 -7.43
C GLY A 54 -4.72 -7.61 -8.04
N PRO A 55 -5.53 -6.91 -7.24
CA PRO A 55 -6.57 -5.99 -7.75
C PRO A 55 -6.05 -4.65 -8.26
N MET A 56 -4.86 -4.21 -7.83
CA MET A 56 -4.27 -2.97 -8.33
C MET A 56 -3.34 -3.22 -9.51
N GLY A 57 -2.45 -4.21 -9.37
CA GLY A 57 -1.25 -4.31 -10.20
C GLY A 57 -0.37 -3.05 -10.06
N MET A 58 0.94 -3.19 -10.16
CA MET A 58 1.83 -2.04 -10.32
C MET A 58 3.13 -2.50 -10.94
N THR A 59 3.87 -1.59 -11.53
CA THR A 59 5.20 -1.87 -12.06
C THR A 59 6.14 -0.76 -11.66
N VAL A 60 7.24 -1.11 -11.01
CA VAL A 60 8.35 -0.21 -10.71
C VAL A 60 9.59 -0.80 -11.33
N VAL A 61 10.17 -0.11 -12.31
CA VAL A 61 11.31 -0.61 -13.07
C VAL A 61 12.35 0.48 -13.22
N SER A 62 13.58 0.20 -12.82
CA SER A 62 14.76 1.01 -13.11
C SER A 62 15.72 0.21 -13.98
N ASP A 63 16.07 0.76 -15.15
CA ASP A 63 17.11 0.21 -16.03
C ASP A 63 18.53 0.72 -15.67
N GLY A 64 18.62 1.52 -14.60
CA GLY A 64 19.82 2.17 -14.12
C GLY A 64 20.09 3.55 -14.74
N LYS A 65 19.23 4.01 -15.66
CA LYS A 65 19.23 5.36 -16.22
C LYS A 65 17.89 6.05 -15.99
N GLN A 66 16.80 5.32 -16.13
CA GLN A 66 15.44 5.81 -15.96
C GLN A 66 14.68 4.91 -15.00
N LEU A 67 14.00 5.53 -14.03
CA LEU A 67 13.02 4.88 -13.16
C LEU A 67 11.63 5.12 -13.75
N THR A 68 10.91 4.04 -14.01
CA THR A 68 9.52 4.07 -14.48
C THR A 68 8.61 3.44 -13.44
N GLN A 69 7.51 4.13 -13.14
CA GLN A 69 6.45 3.63 -12.27
C GLN A 69 5.14 3.63 -13.07
N TYR A 70 4.39 2.54 -13.03
CA TYR A 70 3.15 2.35 -13.79
C TYR A 70 2.05 1.75 -12.92
N ILE A 71 0.86 2.36 -12.99
CA ILE A 71 -0.34 1.86 -12.32
C ILE A 71 -1.38 1.49 -13.40
N PRO A 72 -1.66 0.19 -13.62
CA PRO A 72 -2.62 -0.26 -14.62
C PRO A 72 -4.02 0.32 -14.44
N ALA A 73 -4.50 0.44 -13.20
CA ALA A 73 -5.82 0.98 -12.89
C ALA A 73 -6.06 2.40 -13.41
N PHE A 74 -4.99 3.16 -13.65
CA PHE A 74 -5.04 4.53 -14.16
C PHE A 74 -4.52 4.66 -15.59
N GLU A 75 -4.04 3.57 -16.19
CA GLU A 75 -3.34 3.57 -17.49
C GLU A 75 -2.24 4.64 -17.55
N ARG A 76 -1.53 4.86 -16.45
CA ARG A 76 -0.55 5.95 -16.31
C ARG A 76 0.78 5.45 -15.82
N TYR A 77 1.84 5.99 -16.44
CA TYR A 77 3.19 5.85 -15.95
C TYR A 77 3.87 7.21 -15.82
N VAL A 78 4.83 7.28 -14.90
CA VAL A 78 5.74 8.41 -14.74
C VAL A 78 7.16 7.92 -14.96
N GLN A 79 8.05 8.83 -15.35
CA GLN A 79 9.45 8.52 -15.58
C GLN A 79 10.33 9.61 -14.97
N ASP A 80 11.29 9.17 -14.17
CA ASP A 80 12.28 10.02 -13.53
C ASP A 80 13.69 9.47 -13.84
N ASP A 81 14.72 10.24 -13.53
CA ASP A 81 16.09 9.72 -13.57
C ASP A 81 16.22 8.57 -12.56
N ALA A 82 16.90 7.49 -12.97
CA ALA A 82 17.21 6.41 -12.04
C ALA A 82 18.11 6.94 -10.91
N PRO A 83 17.91 6.48 -9.67
CA PRO A 83 18.78 6.88 -8.58
C PRO A 83 20.20 6.34 -8.79
N GLU A 84 21.19 7.01 -8.21
CA GLU A 84 22.58 6.54 -8.27
C GLU A 84 22.76 5.17 -7.59
N ASN A 85 21.95 4.91 -6.56
CA ASN A 85 21.88 3.65 -5.83
C ASN A 85 20.43 3.30 -5.47
N LEU A 86 20.14 2.02 -5.24
CA LEU A 86 18.79 1.57 -4.87
C LEU A 86 18.36 1.95 -3.44
N ASP A 87 19.26 2.46 -2.61
CA ASP A 87 18.92 2.92 -1.25
C ASP A 87 18.09 4.21 -1.32
N ASP A 88 18.33 5.03 -2.34
CA ASP A 88 17.63 6.30 -2.57
C ASP A 88 16.22 6.12 -3.15
N LEU A 89 15.84 4.92 -3.61
CA LEU A 89 14.46 4.65 -4.06
C LEU A 89 13.41 4.91 -2.98
N PHE A 90 13.80 4.79 -1.71
CA PHE A 90 12.91 4.95 -0.55
C PHE A 90 12.95 6.36 0.04
N ASN A 91 13.67 7.29 -0.59
CA ASN A 91 13.83 8.66 -0.11
C ASN A 91 13.19 9.71 -1.06
N GLY A 92 12.66 9.29 -2.22
CA GLY A 92 12.07 10.17 -3.24
C GLY A 92 10.61 9.85 -3.60
N ASP A 93 10.09 10.40 -4.70
CA ASP A 93 8.68 10.25 -5.11
C ASP A 93 8.25 8.79 -5.37
N ALA A 94 9.21 7.89 -5.64
CA ALA A 94 9.00 6.45 -5.76
C ALA A 94 8.51 5.76 -4.48
N VAL A 95 8.64 6.44 -3.33
CA VAL A 95 8.09 6.01 -2.04
C VAL A 95 6.60 5.72 -2.15
N MET A 96 5.84 6.52 -2.92
CA MET A 96 4.39 6.33 -2.98
C MET A 96 4.00 4.95 -3.49
N VAL A 97 4.63 4.45 -4.55
CA VAL A 97 4.27 3.12 -5.11
C VAL A 97 4.74 1.99 -4.19
N LEU A 98 5.88 2.16 -3.53
CA LEU A 98 6.37 1.19 -2.55
C LEU A 98 5.46 1.16 -1.29
N MET A 99 4.90 2.29 -0.88
CA MET A 99 3.90 2.35 0.19
C MET A 99 2.61 1.60 -0.17
N MET A 100 2.27 1.46 -1.46
CA MET A 100 1.10 0.67 -1.89
C MET A 100 1.29 -0.83 -1.68
N LEU A 101 2.51 -1.31 -1.42
CA LEU A 101 2.77 -2.69 -1.02
C LEU A 101 2.41 -2.95 0.46
N GLY A 102 1.97 -1.90 1.17
CA GLY A 102 1.68 -1.91 2.60
C GLY A 102 2.93 -1.63 3.45
N PRO A 103 2.77 -1.60 4.79
CA PRO A 103 3.89 -1.39 5.71
C PRO A 103 5.03 -2.39 5.51
N ALA A 104 4.70 -3.65 5.20
CA ALA A 104 5.67 -4.70 4.93
C ALA A 104 6.44 -4.47 3.60
N GLY A 105 5.94 -3.59 2.72
CA GLY A 105 6.60 -3.09 1.51
C GLY A 105 7.93 -2.38 1.77
N GLY A 106 8.05 -1.70 2.92
CA GLY A 106 9.26 -0.98 3.31
C GLY A 106 10.47 -1.88 3.59
N PHE A 107 10.26 -3.19 3.72
CA PHE A 107 11.29 -4.15 4.09
C PHE A 107 11.90 -4.87 2.87
N ILE A 108 11.77 -4.31 1.67
CA ILE A 108 12.44 -4.87 0.48
C ILE A 108 13.96 -4.67 0.62
N PRO A 109 14.80 -5.70 0.40
CA PRO A 109 16.25 -5.67 0.62
C PRO A 109 17.01 -4.93 -0.49
N THR A 110 16.66 -3.69 -0.76
CA THR A 110 17.40 -2.82 -1.69
C THR A 110 18.70 -2.30 -1.10
N GLY A 111 18.77 -2.25 0.24
CA GLY A 111 19.64 -1.38 1.04
C GLY A 111 21.14 -1.60 1.08
N GLY A 112 21.66 -2.64 0.42
CA GLY A 112 23.07 -3.03 0.58
C GLY A 112 23.47 -3.09 2.06
N ASP A 113 24.59 -2.46 2.39
CA ASP A 113 25.10 -2.35 3.77
C ASP A 113 24.14 -1.59 4.70
N GLY A 114 23.42 -0.59 4.18
CA GLY A 114 22.48 0.23 4.95
C GLY A 114 21.12 -0.45 5.21
N TYR A 115 20.89 -1.66 4.69
CA TYR A 115 19.62 -2.37 4.88
C TYR A 115 19.34 -2.68 6.35
N CYS A 116 20.34 -3.19 7.08
CA CYS A 116 20.20 -3.56 8.49
C CYS A 116 19.82 -2.36 9.36
N ASP A 117 20.53 -1.24 9.19
CA ASP A 117 20.30 -0.02 9.94
C ASP A 117 18.88 0.53 9.72
N ARG A 118 18.36 0.44 8.50
CA ARG A 118 16.98 0.84 8.20
C ARG A 118 15.96 -0.09 8.85
N MET A 119 16.17 -1.40 8.78
CA MET A 119 15.30 -2.39 9.44
C MET A 119 15.26 -2.20 10.96
N MET A 120 16.39 -1.85 11.57
CA MET A 120 16.55 -1.67 13.01
C MET A 120 16.18 -0.27 13.49
N SER A 121 15.87 0.65 12.58
CA SER A 121 15.52 2.02 12.93
C SER A 121 14.23 2.06 13.73
N GLY A 122 14.27 2.63 14.94
CA GLY A 122 13.10 2.72 15.83
C GLY A 122 12.79 1.45 16.62
N VAL A 123 13.46 0.33 16.35
CA VAL A 123 13.33 -0.91 17.13
C VAL A 123 13.84 -0.70 18.55
N THR A 124 13.00 -1.02 19.52
CA THR A 124 13.29 -0.88 20.95
C THR A 124 13.62 -2.21 21.63
N ASP A 125 13.12 -3.33 21.08
CA ASP A 125 13.30 -4.67 21.64
C ASP A 125 13.27 -5.72 20.52
N VAL A 126 14.04 -6.79 20.69
CA VAL A 126 14.13 -7.92 19.75
C VAL A 126 14.12 -9.23 20.54
N ASP A 127 13.20 -10.11 20.19
CA ASP A 127 13.11 -11.47 20.73
C ASP A 127 13.47 -12.51 19.65
N GLU A 128 14.36 -13.44 19.99
CA GLU A 128 14.66 -14.59 19.15
C GLU A 128 13.68 -15.72 19.47
N ALA A 129 12.54 -15.72 18.78
CA ALA A 129 11.43 -16.64 19.03
C ALA A 129 11.74 -18.11 18.67
N GLY A 130 12.88 -18.37 18.02
CA GLY A 130 13.38 -19.71 17.73
C GLY A 130 13.12 -20.17 16.30
N VAL A 131 13.15 -21.49 16.08
CA VAL A 131 13.07 -22.07 14.73
C VAL A 131 11.65 -22.53 14.41
N GLU A 132 11.12 -22.09 13.28
CA GLU A 132 9.79 -22.43 12.78
C GLU A 132 9.84 -22.85 11.30
N MET A 133 8.83 -23.58 10.86
CA MET A 133 8.69 -23.95 9.44
C MET A 133 7.78 -22.94 8.75
N VAL A 134 8.31 -22.21 7.76
CA VAL A 134 7.49 -21.43 6.82
C VAL A 134 7.33 -22.27 5.55
N GLY A 135 6.15 -22.90 5.40
CA GLY A 135 5.96 -23.96 4.42
C GLY A 135 6.89 -25.14 4.71
N SER A 136 7.81 -25.43 3.79
CA SER A 136 8.84 -26.47 3.94
C SER A 136 10.23 -25.91 4.28
N ILE A 137 10.35 -24.63 4.61
CA ILE A 137 11.64 -23.96 4.86
C ILE A 137 11.83 -23.74 6.36
N PRO A 138 12.88 -24.32 6.99
CA PRO A 138 13.22 -24.00 8.37
C PRO A 138 13.76 -22.58 8.46
N CYS A 139 13.14 -21.76 9.32
CA CYS A 139 13.47 -20.36 9.49
C CYS A 139 13.70 -20.04 10.96
N GLU A 140 14.65 -19.16 11.25
CA GLU A 140 14.73 -18.47 12.54
C GLU A 140 13.75 -17.30 12.53
N ARG A 141 12.87 -17.24 13.53
CA ARG A 141 11.94 -16.14 13.73
C ARG A 141 12.51 -15.14 14.72
N PHE A 142 12.42 -13.87 14.37
CA PHE A 142 12.72 -12.72 15.21
C PHE A 142 11.46 -11.88 15.33
N ASP A 143 11.11 -11.49 16.57
CA ASP A 143 9.99 -10.60 16.86
C ASP A 143 10.54 -9.26 17.34
N PHE A 144 10.07 -8.16 16.76
CA PHE A 144 10.58 -6.81 16.96
C PHE A 144 9.48 -5.92 17.49
N LYS A 145 9.83 -5.08 18.48
CA LYS A 145 8.93 -4.08 19.05
C LYS A 145 9.42 -2.68 18.81
N GLN A 146 8.50 -1.78 18.51
CA GLN A 146 8.75 -0.35 18.37
C GLN A 146 7.47 0.43 18.67
N GLU A 147 7.58 1.75 18.77
CA GLU A 147 6.45 2.63 19.14
C GLU A 147 5.27 2.53 18.17
N ALA A 148 5.57 2.37 16.88
CA ALA A 148 4.58 2.41 15.81
C ALA A 148 3.82 1.08 15.68
N PHE A 149 4.52 -0.04 15.58
CA PHE A 149 3.94 -1.34 15.30
C PHE A 149 4.90 -2.46 15.66
N ASP A 150 4.37 -3.61 16.04
CA ASP A 150 5.17 -4.82 16.21
C ASP A 150 5.29 -5.58 14.88
N TRP A 151 6.45 -6.18 14.63
CA TRP A 151 6.68 -6.96 13.41
C TRP A 151 7.56 -8.17 13.66
N SER A 152 7.43 -9.16 12.79
CA SER A 152 8.17 -10.42 12.84
C SER A 152 8.85 -10.70 11.51
N LEU A 153 10.04 -11.29 11.59
CA LEU A 153 10.86 -11.69 10.44
C LEU A 153 11.24 -13.15 10.55
N TRP A 154 11.03 -13.90 9.48
CA TRP A 154 11.49 -15.28 9.34
C TRP A 154 12.63 -15.32 8.34
N ILE A 155 13.81 -15.76 8.80
CA ILE A 155 15.04 -15.85 8.01
C ILE A 155 15.35 -17.32 7.77
N ARG A 156 15.59 -17.70 6.51
CA ARG A 156 15.99 -19.06 6.15
C ARG A 156 17.23 -19.49 6.94
N LYS A 157 17.20 -20.68 7.56
CA LYS A 157 18.39 -21.26 8.18
C LYS A 157 19.35 -21.84 7.14
N GLY A 158 20.64 -21.74 7.43
CA GLY A 158 21.73 -22.36 6.66
C GLY A 158 22.60 -21.33 5.94
N GLU A 159 23.30 -21.76 4.90
CA GLU A 159 24.32 -20.95 4.20
C GLU A 159 23.75 -19.79 3.37
N GLN A 160 22.43 -19.76 3.17
CA GLN A 160 21.73 -18.70 2.41
C GLN A 160 20.66 -18.05 3.30
N PRO A 161 21.07 -17.24 4.29
CA PRO A 161 20.15 -16.58 5.20
C PRO A 161 19.44 -15.44 4.45
N VAL A 162 18.29 -15.74 3.87
CA VAL A 162 17.43 -14.79 3.17
C VAL A 162 16.09 -14.65 3.88
N PRO A 163 15.42 -13.49 3.82
CA PRO A 163 14.09 -13.33 4.38
C PRO A 163 13.11 -14.19 3.60
N VAL A 164 12.27 -14.93 4.33
CA VAL A 164 11.25 -15.81 3.76
C VAL A 164 9.86 -15.25 4.00
N LYS A 165 9.64 -14.67 5.19
CA LYS A 165 8.38 -14.04 5.56
C LYS A 165 8.63 -12.84 6.45
N MET A 166 7.79 -11.83 6.29
CA MET A 166 7.65 -10.70 7.20
C MET A 166 6.18 -10.50 7.54
N SER A 167 5.90 -10.09 8.77
CA SER A 167 4.55 -9.84 9.25
C SER A 167 4.56 -8.58 10.10
N VAL A 168 3.63 -7.67 9.84
CA VAL A 168 3.47 -6.40 10.55
C VAL A 168 2.04 -6.30 11.03
N ASP A 169 1.84 -6.14 12.34
CA ASP A 169 0.53 -5.86 12.91
C ASP A 169 0.35 -4.35 13.06
N ILE A 170 -0.54 -3.78 12.26
CA ILE A 170 -0.85 -2.34 12.29
C ILE A 170 -2.25 -2.07 12.81
N SER A 171 -2.84 -3.03 13.54
CA SER A 171 -4.21 -2.94 14.05
C SER A 171 -4.41 -1.71 14.92
N GLU A 172 -3.48 -1.44 15.84
CA GLU A 172 -3.56 -0.30 16.76
C GLU A 172 -3.55 1.03 15.99
N GLN A 173 -2.56 1.24 15.12
CA GLN A 173 -2.43 2.47 14.33
C GLN A 173 -3.63 2.71 13.42
N ALA A 174 -4.11 1.68 12.73
CA ALA A 174 -5.25 1.82 11.85
C ALA A 174 -6.57 2.00 12.63
N ALA A 175 -6.67 1.50 13.87
CA ALA A 175 -7.78 1.83 14.77
C ALA A 175 -7.73 3.30 15.23
N GLU A 176 -6.55 3.81 15.60
CA GLU A 176 -6.36 5.23 15.97
C GLU A 176 -6.72 6.19 14.83
N MET A 177 -6.42 5.79 13.58
CA MET A 177 -6.78 6.55 12.38
C MET A 177 -8.25 6.37 11.95
N GLY A 178 -9.03 5.53 12.63
CA GLY A 178 -10.41 5.21 12.25
C GLY A 178 -10.52 4.44 10.91
N ALA A 179 -9.43 3.83 10.45
CA ALA A 179 -9.36 3.04 9.23
C ALA A 179 -9.83 1.58 9.43
N LEU A 180 -10.00 1.14 10.68
CA LEU A 180 -10.50 -0.17 11.06
C LEU A 180 -11.76 -0.08 11.93
N PRO A 181 -12.74 -1.00 11.74
CA PRO A 181 -13.83 -1.17 12.69
C PRO A 181 -13.32 -1.53 14.09
N GLU A 182 -14.07 -1.15 15.13
CA GLU A 182 -13.73 -1.51 16.51
C GLU A 182 -13.62 -3.03 16.68
N GLY A 183 -12.50 -3.48 17.26
CA GLY A 183 -12.20 -4.91 17.45
C GLY A 183 -11.78 -5.66 16.18
N ALA A 184 -11.55 -4.96 15.07
CA ALA A 184 -10.91 -5.55 13.90
C ALA A 184 -9.37 -5.51 14.02
N THR A 185 -8.72 -6.50 13.42
CA THR A 185 -7.27 -6.56 13.25
C THR A 185 -6.89 -6.33 11.79
N LEU A 186 -5.68 -5.81 11.56
CA LEU A 186 -5.10 -5.58 10.26
C LEU A 186 -3.67 -6.08 10.24
N LEU A 187 -3.46 -7.21 9.55
CA LEU A 187 -2.17 -7.84 9.39
C LEU A 187 -1.65 -7.63 7.98
N SER A 188 -0.45 -7.07 7.85
CA SER A 188 0.28 -7.00 6.58
C SER A 188 1.36 -8.06 6.57
N THR A 189 1.38 -8.94 5.58
CA THR A 189 2.42 -9.97 5.45
C THR A 189 3.09 -9.90 4.09
N VAL A 190 4.39 -10.19 4.06
CA VAL A 190 5.16 -10.37 2.84
C VAL A 190 5.82 -11.74 2.86
N GLU A 191 5.67 -12.50 1.79
CA GLU A 191 6.41 -13.74 1.57
C GLU A 191 7.34 -13.59 0.37
N MET A 192 8.59 -14.00 0.54
CA MET A 192 9.60 -13.99 -0.51
C MET A 192 9.98 -15.43 -0.85
N LYS A 193 9.59 -15.86 -2.05
CA LYS A 193 9.73 -17.24 -2.53
C LYS A 193 10.71 -17.34 -3.68
N ASP A 194 11.20 -18.54 -3.92
CA ASP A 194 12.00 -18.88 -5.10
C ASP A 194 13.19 -17.94 -5.36
N TRP A 195 13.90 -17.63 -4.28
CA TRP A 195 15.12 -16.83 -4.30
C TRP A 195 16.14 -17.33 -5.32
N ASN A 196 16.44 -16.48 -6.30
CA ASN A 196 17.53 -16.64 -7.24
C ASN A 196 18.69 -15.71 -6.86
N LEU A 197 19.74 -16.27 -6.27
CA LEU A 197 20.90 -15.53 -5.74
C LEU A 197 22.07 -15.46 -6.72
N SER A 198 21.98 -16.12 -7.88
CA SER A 198 23.00 -16.07 -8.93
C SER A 198 22.40 -15.88 -10.33
N PRO A 199 21.50 -14.90 -10.48
CA PRO A 199 20.82 -14.70 -11.75
C PRO A 199 21.77 -14.21 -12.84
N GLN A 200 21.39 -14.43 -14.08
CA GLN A 200 22.05 -13.88 -15.26
C GLN A 200 21.08 -12.91 -15.94
N TRP A 201 20.90 -11.74 -15.33
CA TRP A 201 19.99 -10.73 -15.85
C TRP A 201 20.49 -10.11 -17.15
N THR A 202 19.54 -9.74 -17.99
CA THR A 202 19.74 -9.03 -19.25
C THR A 202 19.10 -7.64 -19.17
N ASP A 203 19.39 -6.77 -20.13
CA ASP A 203 18.75 -5.45 -20.18
C ASP A 203 17.21 -5.54 -20.33
N GLU A 204 16.70 -6.60 -20.97
CA GLU A 204 15.26 -6.82 -21.10
C GLU A 204 14.58 -7.13 -19.76
N ASP A 205 15.31 -7.66 -18.77
CA ASP A 205 14.75 -7.95 -17.45
C ASP A 205 14.43 -6.70 -16.62
N PHE A 206 14.97 -5.55 -17.04
CA PHE A 206 14.78 -4.24 -16.43
C PHE A 206 14.18 -3.23 -17.41
N ARG A 207 13.62 -3.70 -18.54
CA ARG A 207 13.03 -2.81 -19.54
C ARG A 207 11.54 -2.65 -19.28
N PHE A 208 11.09 -1.41 -19.14
CA PHE A 208 9.66 -1.10 -19.21
C PHE A 208 9.21 -0.89 -20.66
N VAL A 209 8.15 -1.60 -21.05
CA VAL A 209 7.45 -1.37 -22.32
C VAL A 209 6.03 -0.91 -21.98
N PRO A 210 5.66 0.35 -22.26
CA PRO A 210 4.32 0.83 -21.96
C PRO A 210 3.26 -0.05 -22.63
N PRO A 211 2.28 -0.60 -21.89
CA PRO A 211 1.20 -1.34 -22.50
C PRO A 211 0.31 -0.42 -23.33
N ALA A 212 -0.49 -1.00 -24.22
CA ALA A 212 -1.42 -0.23 -25.05
C ALA A 212 -2.37 0.59 -24.16
N GLY A 213 -2.50 1.89 -24.47
CA GLY A 213 -3.34 2.83 -23.70
C GLY A 213 -2.61 3.56 -22.58
N ALA A 214 -1.44 3.09 -22.15
CA ALA A 214 -0.67 3.75 -21.11
C ALA A 214 -0.19 5.15 -21.53
N LYS A 215 -0.33 6.13 -20.64
CA LYS A 215 0.05 7.53 -20.86
C LYS A 215 1.15 7.95 -19.90
N LEU A 216 2.16 8.61 -20.44
CA LEU A 216 3.12 9.35 -19.63
C LEU A 216 2.39 10.52 -18.95
N ALA A 217 2.57 10.66 -17.65
CA ALA A 217 2.01 11.73 -16.83
C ALA A 217 3.12 12.45 -16.06
N GLU A 218 2.82 13.65 -15.54
CA GLU A 218 3.74 14.35 -14.61
C GLU A 218 3.64 13.76 -13.20
N SER A 219 2.49 13.18 -12.86
CA SER A 219 2.28 12.49 -11.58
C SER A 219 1.39 11.27 -11.77
N LEU A 220 1.67 10.19 -11.04
CA LEU A 220 0.77 9.03 -10.96
C LEU A 220 -0.61 9.42 -10.41
N MET A 221 -0.67 10.47 -9.58
CA MET A 221 -1.89 10.98 -8.96
C MET A 221 -2.53 12.12 -9.76
N GLU A 222 -1.99 12.47 -10.92
CA GLU A 222 -2.57 13.53 -11.76
C GLU A 222 -4.02 13.18 -12.12
N GLY A 223 -4.97 14.04 -11.75
CA GLY A 223 -6.40 13.79 -11.94
C GLY A 223 -6.99 12.72 -11.02
N ILE A 224 -6.22 12.19 -10.06
CA ILE A 224 -6.70 11.42 -8.92
C ILE A 224 -6.79 12.42 -7.78
N GLY A 225 -7.98 12.99 -7.57
CA GLY A 225 -8.21 13.95 -6.49
C GLY A 225 -7.64 13.42 -5.17
N ALA A 226 -6.93 14.28 -4.42
CA ALA A 226 -6.24 13.92 -3.18
C ALA A 226 -7.18 13.13 -2.26
N GLY A 227 -6.91 11.82 -2.16
CA GLY A 227 -7.58 10.85 -1.30
C GLY A 227 -9.07 10.64 -1.62
N GLY A 228 -9.42 9.73 -2.53
CA GLY A 228 -10.77 9.13 -2.57
C GLY A 228 -11.96 10.12 -2.56
N ALA A 229 -11.73 11.39 -2.90
CA ALA A 229 -12.79 12.36 -3.02
C ALA A 229 -13.49 12.10 -4.35
N PRO A 230 -14.82 11.91 -4.38
CA PRO A 230 -15.54 11.76 -5.63
C PRO A 230 -15.19 12.97 -6.50
N ALA A 231 -15.00 12.72 -7.80
CA ALA A 231 -14.83 13.77 -8.80
C ALA A 231 -15.74 14.93 -8.43
N VAL A 232 -15.16 16.13 -8.23
CA VAL A 232 -15.88 17.35 -7.79
C VAL A 232 -17.16 17.42 -8.60
N HIS A 233 -18.30 17.12 -7.95
CA HIS A 233 -19.54 16.93 -8.67
C HIS A 233 -19.82 18.23 -9.43
N PRO A 234 -20.24 18.19 -10.72
CA PRO A 234 -20.40 19.38 -11.56
C PRO A 234 -21.42 20.40 -11.04
N LEU A 235 -22.08 20.12 -9.91
CA LEU A 235 -22.99 21.02 -9.24
C LEU A 235 -22.35 21.80 -8.09
N ILE A 236 -21.10 21.52 -7.70
CA ILE A 236 -20.42 22.25 -6.63
C ILE A 236 -20.34 23.74 -7.00
N GLY A 237 -20.91 24.60 -6.16
CA GLY A 237 -21.05 26.04 -6.39
C GLY A 237 -22.31 26.48 -7.16
N GLU A 238 -23.07 25.54 -7.72
CA GLU A 238 -24.37 25.77 -8.36
C GLU A 238 -25.49 25.79 -7.31
N PRO A 239 -26.66 26.39 -7.62
CA PRO A 239 -27.83 26.33 -6.74
C PRO A 239 -28.24 24.87 -6.47
N ALA A 240 -28.45 24.53 -5.19
CA ALA A 240 -28.83 23.17 -4.82
C ALA A 240 -30.18 22.77 -5.48
N PRO A 241 -30.27 21.58 -6.11
CA PRO A 241 -31.51 21.11 -6.70
C PRO A 241 -32.61 20.97 -5.65
N LEU A 242 -33.83 21.41 -5.96
CA LEU A 242 -34.99 21.20 -5.10
C LEU A 242 -35.21 19.71 -4.85
N PHE A 243 -35.38 19.32 -3.59
CA PHE A 243 -35.73 17.97 -3.21
C PHE A 243 -36.86 17.92 -2.19
N GLU A 244 -37.52 16.77 -2.16
CA GLU A 244 -38.46 16.35 -1.12
C GLU A 244 -38.00 14.99 -0.58
N THR A 245 -37.81 14.90 0.73
CA THR A 245 -37.39 13.65 1.41
C THR A 245 -38.06 13.53 2.77
N ARG A 246 -37.62 12.56 3.59
CA ARG A 246 -38.06 12.38 4.98
C ARG A 246 -36.87 12.43 5.94
N ASP A 247 -37.09 12.96 7.14
CA ASP A 247 -36.11 12.92 8.22
C ASP A 247 -36.08 11.55 8.92
N ARG A 248 -35.24 11.42 9.96
CA ARG A 248 -35.12 10.19 10.77
C ARG A 248 -36.42 9.77 11.46
N ASN A 249 -37.40 10.66 11.59
CA ASN A 249 -38.71 10.45 12.22
C ASN A 249 -39.84 10.31 11.18
N GLU A 250 -39.48 10.06 9.91
CA GLU A 250 -40.39 9.94 8.76
C GLU A 250 -41.17 11.21 8.40
N LYS A 251 -40.81 12.36 8.98
CA LYS A 251 -41.45 13.64 8.68
C LYS A 251 -40.97 14.14 7.32
N LYS A 252 -41.90 14.59 6.49
CA LYS A 252 -41.60 15.20 5.19
C LYS A 252 -40.74 16.46 5.37
N VAL A 253 -39.65 16.55 4.61
CA VAL A 253 -38.70 17.65 4.56
C VAL A 253 -38.52 18.11 3.12
N THR A 254 -38.56 19.41 2.89
CA THR A 254 -38.19 20.04 1.61
C THR A 254 -36.96 20.90 1.81
N LEU A 255 -36.15 21.05 0.76
CA LEU A 255 -34.93 21.88 0.81
C LEU A 255 -35.23 23.32 1.29
N GLU A 256 -36.30 23.93 0.78
CA GLU A 256 -36.74 25.29 1.13
C GLU A 256 -37.03 25.46 2.63
N ALA A 257 -37.47 24.39 3.31
CA ALA A 257 -37.78 24.42 4.73
C ALA A 257 -36.53 24.38 5.62
N VAL A 258 -35.41 23.86 5.10
CA VAL A 258 -34.15 23.64 5.85
C VAL A 258 -33.03 24.58 5.45
N MET A 259 -33.08 25.21 4.27
CA MET A 259 -32.03 26.13 3.78
C MET A 259 -31.95 27.51 4.47
N LYS A 260 -32.70 27.75 5.54
CA LYS A 260 -32.63 29.02 6.29
C LYS A 260 -31.37 29.07 7.14
N ASP A 261 -30.23 29.26 6.49
CA ASP A 261 -28.90 29.40 7.09
C ASP A 261 -28.38 28.12 7.76
N GLN A 262 -28.67 26.95 7.18
CA GLN A 262 -28.17 25.66 7.66
C GLN A 262 -27.40 24.93 6.58
N VAL A 263 -26.33 24.24 6.99
CA VAL A 263 -25.69 23.22 6.17
C VAL A 263 -26.55 21.97 6.23
N VAL A 264 -26.93 21.47 5.05
CA VAL A 264 -27.80 20.29 4.93
C VAL A 264 -26.97 19.13 4.42
N VAL A 265 -26.81 18.10 5.25
CA VAL A 265 -26.13 16.86 4.90
C VAL A 265 -27.19 15.80 4.59
N LEU A 266 -27.15 15.26 3.38
CA LEU A 266 -27.98 14.13 2.97
C LEU A 266 -27.17 12.85 3.09
N ASP A 267 -27.53 12.01 4.04
CA ASP A 267 -26.92 10.70 4.23
C ASP A 267 -27.76 9.63 3.53
N PHE A 268 -27.12 8.81 2.72
CA PHE A 268 -27.75 7.73 1.96
C PHE A 268 -27.33 6.39 2.55
N LEU A 269 -28.06 5.97 3.59
CA LEU A 269 -27.86 4.68 4.22
C LEU A 269 -28.67 3.64 3.43
N GLY A 270 -27.97 2.71 2.78
CA GLY A 270 -28.59 1.62 2.03
C GLY A 270 -28.27 0.26 2.65
N ASP A 271 -29.30 -0.50 3.00
CA ASP A 271 -29.28 -1.95 2.83
C ASP A 271 -29.64 -2.27 1.36
N LEU A 272 -29.05 -3.34 0.81
CA LEU A 272 -29.03 -3.73 -0.61
C LEU A 272 -30.42 -3.88 -1.30
N VAL A 273 -31.51 -3.60 -0.60
CA VAL A 273 -32.88 -3.78 -1.09
C VAL A 273 -33.65 -2.46 -1.19
N ARG A 274 -33.30 -1.40 -0.43
CA ARG A 274 -33.94 -0.06 -0.54
C ARG A 274 -33.00 1.07 -0.09
N PRO A 275 -32.46 1.91 -1.00
CA PRO A 275 -31.72 3.09 -0.56
C PRO A 275 -32.67 4.07 0.14
N VAL A 276 -32.40 4.37 1.42
CA VAL A 276 -33.15 5.37 2.20
C VAL A 276 -32.29 6.61 2.34
N CYS A 277 -32.71 7.72 1.72
CA CYS A 277 -32.09 9.03 1.94
C CYS A 277 -32.64 9.66 3.22
N ARG A 278 -31.76 10.03 4.16
CA ARG A 278 -32.14 10.74 5.40
C ARG A 278 -31.43 12.09 5.45
N CYS A 279 -32.20 13.12 5.76
CA CYS A 279 -31.68 14.48 5.91
C CYS A 279 -31.24 14.74 7.35
N VAL A 280 -30.03 15.28 7.52
CA VAL A 280 -29.52 15.84 8.78
C VAL A 280 -29.17 17.30 8.52
N ALA A 281 -29.77 18.22 9.28
CA ALA A 281 -29.40 19.64 9.24
C ALA A 281 -28.44 19.91 10.40
N GLU A 282 -27.25 20.43 10.08
CA GLU A 282 -26.25 20.82 11.08
C GLU A 282 -26.20 22.34 11.19
N GLY A 283 -25.95 22.84 12.40
CA GLY A 283 -25.92 24.27 12.68
C GLY A 283 -24.71 24.95 12.03
N GLY A 284 -24.96 25.76 10.99
CA GLY A 284 -23.94 26.58 10.32
C GLY A 284 -24.55 27.32 9.12
N SER A 285 -24.15 28.57 8.86
CA SER A 285 -24.72 29.37 7.76
C SER A 285 -24.34 28.80 6.39
N GLY A 286 -25.33 28.39 5.59
CA GLY A 286 -25.16 27.93 4.21
C GLY A 286 -25.76 28.89 3.17
N ASP A 287 -25.05 29.12 2.06
CA ASP A 287 -25.42 30.08 1.01
C ASP A 287 -26.33 29.51 -0.10
N GLY A 288 -26.99 28.38 0.14
CA GLY A 288 -27.92 27.78 -0.82
C GLY A 288 -27.28 27.06 -2.01
N LYS A 289 -25.98 26.74 -1.92
CA LYS A 289 -25.18 26.08 -2.97
C LYS A 289 -24.76 24.68 -2.55
N VAL A 290 -24.51 23.82 -3.53
CA VAL A 290 -23.91 22.48 -3.35
C VAL A 290 -22.41 22.61 -3.07
#